data_AF-D2RI83-F1
#
_entry.id   AF-D2RI83-F1
#
_cell.length_a   1.000
_cell.length_b   1.000
_cell.length_c   1.000
_cell.angle_alpha   90.00
_cell.angle_beta   90.00
_cell.angle_gamma   90.00
#
_symmetry.space_group_name_H-M   'P 1'
#
loop_
_entity.id
_entity.type
_entity.pdbx_description
1 polymer ?
#
loop_
_entity_poly.entity_id
_entity_poly.type
_entity_poly.pdbx_seq_one_letter_code
_entity_poly.pdbx_strand_id
1 'polypeptide(L)'
;MSGFNEDIKNEYLSLLEKYDQLGWKFIPLEGKRPFWKGWDDPEKWYSGEYSNEETINEIVTSRFKFNVGIVTGSLSKILRIDVDQPKILGWNPEPAIKKGGLAHTTSRGVALVVRSENPEVLAFSKKLVKRKEEIDQSLLFYPEDAGKETVTILEILGDGRQFVAPPSIHPDKRTRYEWLTPLPNSPDQILTINSIEELYSLLLECCANKELINELFEDYFKEKSRADTGEEGKKADDLLEKWLEILLKHLDVADDKGNYISIHCPFHPPDEKPSFAIYRNTYLAVDFHYRVNFNENFISILLDECWEI
;
A
#
# COMPACT_ATOMS: atom_id res chain seq x y z
N MET A 1 42.79 -3.37 11.46
CA MET A 1 41.50 -2.65 11.53
C MET A 1 41.18 -2.21 10.11
N SER A 2 40.27 -2.89 9.41
CA SER A 2 39.87 -2.49 8.06
C SER A 2 39.08 -1.19 8.18
N GLY A 3 39.66 -0.08 7.72
CA GLY A 3 38.93 1.17 7.57
C GLY A 3 37.72 0.91 6.67
N PHE A 4 36.55 1.39 7.09
CA PHE A 4 35.39 1.45 6.20
C PHE A 4 35.82 2.22 4.94
N ASN A 5 35.40 1.76 3.76
CA ASN A 5 35.70 2.47 2.52
C ASN A 5 35.10 3.89 2.60
N GLU A 6 35.93 4.92 2.46
CA GLU A 6 35.52 6.33 2.61
C GLU A 6 34.43 6.71 1.59
N ASP A 7 34.45 6.12 0.39
CA ASP A 7 33.43 6.35 -0.64
C ASP A 7 32.06 5.83 -0.20
N ILE A 8 32.03 4.63 0.41
CA ILE A 8 30.79 4.02 0.94
C ILE A 8 30.23 4.87 2.08
N LYS A 9 31.12 5.37 2.95
CA LYS A 9 30.73 6.27 4.05
C LYS A 9 30.10 7.57 3.52
N ASN A 10 30.73 8.20 2.54
CA ASN A 10 30.23 9.44 1.95
C ASN A 10 28.88 9.24 1.26
N GLU A 11 28.71 8.14 0.53
CA GLU A 11 27.43 7.77 -0.07
C GLU A 11 26.35 7.54 1.01
N TYR A 12 26.70 6.84 2.09
CA TYR A 12 25.78 6.57 3.20
C TYR A 12 25.28 7.88 3.82
N LEU A 13 26.21 8.78 4.18
CA LEU A 13 25.88 10.06 4.80
C LEU A 13 25.07 10.96 3.86
N SER A 14 25.45 11.04 2.59
CA SER A 14 24.70 11.80 1.58
C SER A 14 23.25 11.35 1.47
N LEU A 15 22.99 10.04 1.60
CA LEU A 15 21.64 9.52 1.56
C LEU A 15 20.84 9.83 2.84
N LEU A 16 21.48 9.81 4.01
CA LEU A 16 20.84 10.23 5.26
C LEU A 16 20.49 11.71 5.25
N GLU A 17 21.39 12.57 4.77
CA GLU A 17 21.12 13.99 4.55
C GLU A 17 19.94 14.17 3.59
N LYS A 18 19.82 13.31 2.58
CA LYS A 18 18.70 13.35 1.65
C LYS A 18 17.37 13.01 2.33
N TYR A 19 17.35 12.02 3.22
CA TYR A 19 16.15 11.69 4.00
C TYR A 19 15.75 12.82 4.94
N ASP A 20 16.73 13.46 5.58
CA ASP A 20 16.49 14.62 6.44
C ASP A 20 15.89 15.79 5.66
N GLN A 21 16.41 16.09 4.46
CA GLN A 21 15.85 17.11 3.55
C GLN A 21 14.41 16.80 3.13
N LEU A 22 14.05 15.52 3.00
CA LEU A 22 12.68 15.09 2.71
C LEU A 22 11.77 15.12 3.96
N GLY A 23 12.30 15.50 5.12
CA GLY A 23 11.57 15.55 6.39
C GLY A 23 11.32 14.17 7.01
N TRP A 24 11.98 13.12 6.52
CA TRP A 24 11.77 11.76 7.00
C TRP A 24 12.51 11.52 8.31
N LYS A 25 11.83 10.88 9.26
CA LYS A 25 12.40 10.44 10.53
C LYS A 25 13.04 9.08 10.35
N PHE A 26 14.32 8.97 10.64
CA PHE A 26 15.06 7.72 10.48
C PHE A 26 15.84 7.34 11.73
N ILE A 27 15.96 6.03 11.95
CA ILE A 27 16.45 5.41 13.18
C ILE A 27 17.56 4.40 12.91
N PRO A 28 18.50 4.21 13.84
CA PRO A 28 19.50 3.15 13.72
C PRO A 28 18.84 1.78 13.95
N LEU A 29 19.24 0.81 13.13
CA LEU A 29 18.78 -0.58 13.21
C LEU A 29 19.93 -1.54 13.47
N GLU A 30 19.75 -2.43 14.43
CA GLU A 30 20.57 -3.64 14.57
C GLU A 30 19.96 -4.76 13.73
N GLY A 31 20.60 -5.05 12.59
CA GLY A 31 20.02 -5.92 11.57
C GLY A 31 18.78 -5.29 10.94
N LYS A 32 17.59 -5.78 11.30
CA LYS A 32 16.29 -5.21 10.85
C LYS A 32 15.47 -4.60 11.98
N ARG A 33 16.01 -4.59 13.21
CA ARG A 33 15.27 -4.18 14.41
C ARG A 33 15.74 -2.80 14.88
N PRO A 34 14.81 -1.91 15.25
CA PRO A 34 15.13 -0.64 15.89
C PRO A 34 16.06 -0.81 17.08
N PHE A 35 17.12 -0.01 17.12
CA PHE A 35 18.05 0.03 18.25
C PHE A 35 17.43 0.76 19.45
N TRP A 36 16.68 1.83 19.20
CA TRP A 36 16.00 2.60 20.25
C TRP A 36 14.67 1.97 20.68
N LYS A 37 14.35 2.10 21.97
CA LYS A 37 13.07 1.65 22.54
C LYS A 37 12.01 2.74 22.44
N GLY A 38 10.82 2.39 21.95
CA GLY A 38 9.77 3.38 21.68
C GLY A 38 10.14 4.31 20.53
N TRP A 39 10.88 3.79 19.55
CA TRP A 39 11.31 4.51 18.34
C TRP A 39 10.12 5.07 17.54
N ASP A 40 8.95 4.48 17.72
CA ASP A 40 7.66 4.81 17.10
C ASP A 40 6.84 5.82 17.91
N ASP A 41 7.28 6.20 19.12
CA ASP A 41 6.59 7.16 19.98
C ASP A 41 6.79 8.60 19.46
N PRO A 42 5.74 9.28 18.97
CA PRO A 42 5.86 10.62 18.42
C PRO A 42 6.36 11.65 19.44
N GLU A 43 6.02 11.50 20.73
CA GLU A 43 6.42 12.45 21.76
C GLU A 43 7.95 12.51 21.94
N LYS A 44 8.63 11.38 21.73
CA LYS A 44 10.10 11.34 21.76
C LYS A 44 10.74 12.12 20.62
N TRP A 45 10.09 12.16 19.46
CA TRP A 45 10.52 12.98 18.33
C TRP A 45 10.21 14.46 18.56
N TYR A 46 9.04 14.79 19.10
CA TYR A 46 8.64 16.19 19.34
C TYR A 46 9.40 16.85 20.49
N SER A 47 9.73 16.09 21.53
CA SER A 47 10.56 16.54 22.66
C SER A 47 12.04 16.69 22.30
N GLY A 48 12.46 16.13 21.15
CA GLY A 48 13.87 16.09 20.74
C GLY A 48 14.70 15.02 21.44
N GLU A 49 14.08 14.08 22.18
CA GLU A 49 14.77 12.88 22.68
C GLU A 49 15.36 12.08 21.51
N TYR A 50 14.62 11.98 20.40
CA TYR A 50 15.07 11.39 19.14
C TYR A 50 15.17 12.43 18.04
N SER A 51 16.25 12.35 17.27
CA SER A 51 16.51 13.20 16.12
C SER A 51 17.29 12.47 15.04
N ASN A 52 17.20 12.97 13.82
CA ASN A 52 17.99 12.46 12.70
C ASN A 52 19.50 12.66 12.94
N GLU A 53 19.90 13.76 13.60
CA GLU A 53 21.29 14.02 13.99
C GLU A 53 21.80 12.94 14.96
N GLU A 54 21.00 12.57 15.97
CA GLU A 54 21.37 11.52 16.91
C GLU A 54 21.49 10.15 16.23
N THR A 55 20.60 9.85 15.27
CA THR A 55 20.73 8.63 14.45
C THR A 55 22.03 8.62 13.66
N ILE A 56 22.43 9.75 13.05
CA ILE A 56 23.69 9.87 12.33
C ILE A 56 24.87 9.64 13.29
N ASN A 57 24.84 10.23 14.49
CA ASN A 57 25.86 10.05 15.50
C ASN A 57 26.02 8.58 15.90
N GLU A 58 24.93 7.87 16.14
CA GLU A 58 24.94 6.43 16.45
C GLU A 58 25.53 5.58 15.30
N ILE A 59 25.14 5.89 14.06
CA ILE A 59 25.67 5.19 12.88
C ILE A 59 27.17 5.44 12.72
N VAL A 60 27.63 6.68 12.88
CA VAL A 60 29.05 7.05 12.74
C VAL A 60 29.89 6.45 13.86
N THR A 61 29.48 6.59 15.12
CA THR A 61 30.22 6.08 16.29
C THR A 61 30.30 4.56 16.32
N SER A 62 29.26 3.87 15.86
CA SER A 62 29.26 2.41 15.70
C SER A 62 30.12 1.90 14.54
N ARG A 63 30.75 2.81 13.77
CA ARG A 63 31.49 2.53 12.54
C ARG A 63 30.62 1.90 11.45
N PHE A 64 29.42 2.46 11.23
CA PHE A 64 28.48 2.05 10.18
C PHE A 64 28.04 0.59 10.29
N LYS A 65 27.96 0.07 11.52
CA LYS A 65 27.44 -1.28 11.78
C LYS A 65 25.92 -1.33 11.72
N PHE A 66 25.27 -0.21 12.04
CA PHE A 66 23.83 -0.11 12.00
C PHE A 66 23.33 0.07 10.57
N ASN A 67 22.21 -0.59 10.30
CA ASN A 67 21.34 -0.24 9.19
C ASN A 67 20.52 0.99 9.56
N VAL A 68 19.82 1.56 8.59
CA VAL A 68 18.88 2.66 8.77
C VAL A 68 17.45 2.21 8.48
N GLY A 69 16.53 2.57 9.38
CA GLY A 69 15.10 2.42 9.21
C GLY A 69 14.47 3.78 9.02
N ILE A 70 13.50 3.90 8.12
CA ILE A 70 12.65 5.11 8.02
C ILE A 70 11.32 4.80 8.69
N VAL A 71 10.93 5.65 9.63
CA VAL A 71 9.63 5.60 10.31
C VAL A 71 8.56 6.09 9.34
N THR A 72 7.45 5.37 9.22
CA THR A 72 6.34 5.73 8.31
C THR A 72 5.20 6.43 9.06
N GLY A 73 4.15 6.81 8.32
CA GLY A 73 3.00 7.50 8.85
C GLY A 73 3.26 8.99 9.12
N SER A 74 2.59 9.51 10.11
CA SER A 74 2.50 10.92 10.50
C SER A 74 3.84 11.58 10.78
N LEU A 75 4.83 10.84 11.30
CA LEU A 75 6.16 11.37 11.60
C LEU A 75 6.96 11.75 10.35
N SER A 76 6.83 10.98 9.27
CA SER A 76 7.57 11.19 8.01
C SER A 76 6.68 11.56 6.84
N LYS A 77 5.36 11.63 7.04
CA LYS A 77 4.35 11.94 6.01
C LYS A 77 4.38 10.99 4.82
N ILE A 78 4.74 9.73 5.05
CA ILE A 78 4.84 8.71 3.99
C ILE A 78 4.18 7.40 4.39
N LEU A 79 3.74 6.66 3.40
CA LEU A 79 3.41 5.25 3.51
C LEU A 79 4.42 4.43 2.72
N ARG A 80 4.61 3.19 3.16
CA ARG A 80 5.38 2.20 2.42
C ARG A 80 4.52 0.98 2.10
N ILE A 81 4.49 0.59 0.83
CA ILE A 81 3.77 -0.57 0.31
C ILE A 81 4.80 -1.67 0.09
N ASP A 82 4.76 -2.71 0.92
CA ASP A 82 5.63 -3.89 0.84
C ASP A 82 4.94 -5.05 0.15
N VAL A 83 5.60 -5.67 -0.82
CA VAL A 83 5.06 -6.80 -1.57
C VAL A 83 5.94 -8.01 -1.36
N ASP A 84 5.39 -8.99 -0.64
CA ASP A 84 6.08 -10.23 -0.29
C ASP A 84 5.88 -11.33 -1.34
N GLN A 85 4.72 -11.35 -2.02
CA GLN A 85 4.38 -12.33 -3.05
C GLN A 85 3.97 -11.64 -4.36
N PRO A 86 4.93 -11.03 -5.09
CA PRO A 86 4.62 -10.23 -6.28
C PRO A 86 3.97 -11.06 -7.41
N LYS A 87 4.27 -12.35 -7.53
CA LYS A 87 3.62 -13.25 -8.51
C LYS A 87 2.15 -13.50 -8.20
N ILE A 88 1.81 -13.74 -6.94
CA ILE A 88 0.41 -13.97 -6.51
C ILE A 88 -0.43 -12.71 -6.76
N LEU A 89 0.14 -11.54 -6.48
CA LEU A 89 -0.54 -10.26 -6.64
C LEU A 89 -0.60 -9.79 -8.11
N GLY A 90 0.29 -10.32 -8.97
CA GLY A 90 0.55 -9.76 -10.30
C GLY A 90 1.07 -8.33 -10.19
N TRP A 91 2.05 -8.12 -9.32
CA TRP A 91 2.57 -6.81 -8.93
C TRP A 91 3.35 -6.13 -10.06
N ASN A 92 3.00 -4.87 -10.33
CA ASN A 92 3.70 -3.98 -11.23
C ASN A 92 3.76 -2.56 -10.62
N PRO A 93 4.93 -2.08 -10.17
CA PRO A 93 5.05 -0.75 -9.56
C PRO A 93 5.04 0.41 -10.56
N GLU A 94 5.13 0.15 -11.86
CA GLU A 94 5.27 1.18 -12.91
C GLU A 94 4.16 2.26 -12.91
N PRO A 95 2.87 1.94 -12.71
CA PRO A 95 1.83 2.96 -12.66
C PRO A 95 2.07 4.00 -11.55
N ALA A 96 2.52 3.55 -10.37
CA ALA A 96 2.86 4.43 -9.27
C ALA A 96 4.14 5.23 -9.54
N ILE A 97 5.19 4.58 -10.07
CA ILE A 97 6.46 5.26 -10.40
C ILE A 97 6.22 6.40 -11.39
N LYS A 98 5.42 6.17 -12.44
CA LYS A 98 5.07 7.20 -13.44
C LYS A 98 4.30 8.39 -12.85
N LYS A 99 3.59 8.18 -11.74
CA LYS A 99 2.89 9.22 -10.99
C LYS A 99 3.76 9.90 -9.92
N GLY A 100 5.04 9.53 -9.81
CA GLY A 100 5.99 10.09 -8.84
C GLY A 100 6.17 9.25 -7.56
N GLY A 101 5.66 8.01 -7.54
CA GLY A 101 5.93 7.07 -6.45
C GLY A 101 7.39 6.66 -6.43
N LEU A 102 7.98 6.56 -5.24
CA LEU A 102 9.37 6.14 -5.11
C LEU A 102 9.43 4.63 -4.97
N ALA A 103 10.42 3.99 -5.62
CA ALA A 103 10.59 2.55 -5.56
C ALA A 103 11.97 2.19 -5.02
N HIS A 104 12.02 1.16 -4.18
CA HIS A 104 13.28 0.62 -3.68
C HIS A 104 13.23 -0.91 -3.63
N THR A 105 14.42 -1.51 -3.69
CA THR A 105 14.60 -2.95 -3.55
C THR A 105 14.28 -3.42 -2.13
N THR A 106 13.79 -4.65 -2.01
CA THR A 106 13.69 -5.39 -0.76
C THR A 106 14.31 -6.78 -0.94
N SER A 107 14.31 -7.62 0.10
CA SER A 107 14.70 -9.02 -0.05
C SER A 107 13.65 -9.88 -0.76
N ARG A 108 12.45 -9.31 -0.98
CA ARG A 108 11.25 -10.01 -1.45
C ARG A 108 10.65 -9.45 -2.75
N GLY A 109 10.87 -8.20 -3.07
CA GLY A 109 10.34 -7.56 -4.27
C GLY A 109 10.68 -6.07 -4.32
N VAL A 110 10.04 -5.36 -5.24
CA VAL A 110 10.07 -3.90 -5.25
C VAL A 110 8.98 -3.37 -4.33
N ALA A 111 9.36 -2.52 -3.39
CA ALA A 111 8.43 -1.78 -2.54
C ALA A 111 8.27 -0.35 -3.05
N LEU A 112 7.11 0.24 -2.75
CA LEU A 112 6.81 1.64 -3.06
C LEU A 112 6.75 2.50 -1.80
N VAL A 113 7.13 3.76 -1.95
CA VAL A 113 6.93 4.82 -0.96
C VAL A 113 6.13 5.94 -1.62
N VAL A 114 5.06 6.36 -0.94
CA VAL A 114 4.18 7.46 -1.34
C VAL A 114 4.03 8.44 -0.19
N ARG A 115 3.72 9.70 -0.49
CA ARG A 115 3.48 10.74 0.49
C ARG A 115 2.00 10.85 0.83
N SER A 116 1.69 11.33 2.03
CA SER A 116 0.36 11.84 2.35
C SER A 116 0.43 12.90 3.43
N GLU A 117 -0.52 13.85 3.41
CA GLU A 117 -0.80 14.73 4.54
C GLU A 117 -2.12 14.38 5.24
N ASN A 118 -2.89 13.43 4.69
CA ASN A 118 -4.16 13.02 5.26
C ASN A 118 -3.90 12.06 6.45
N PRO A 119 -4.33 12.40 7.68
CA PRO A 119 -4.12 11.57 8.86
C PRO A 119 -4.73 10.17 8.74
N GLU A 120 -5.88 10.03 8.08
CA GLU A 120 -6.53 8.73 7.87
C GLU A 120 -5.67 7.82 6.98
N VAL A 121 -5.13 8.38 5.89
CA VAL A 121 -4.22 7.65 5.00
C VAL A 121 -2.94 7.29 5.75
N LEU A 122 -2.34 8.22 6.50
CA LEU A 122 -1.11 7.97 7.26
C LEU A 122 -1.30 6.93 8.37
N ALA A 123 -2.48 6.87 8.99
CA ALA A 123 -2.84 5.86 9.98
C ALA A 123 -3.16 4.48 9.37
N PHE A 124 -3.37 4.39 8.05
CA PHE A 124 -3.76 3.15 7.38
C PHE A 124 -2.59 2.17 7.32
N SER A 125 -2.54 1.26 8.29
CA SER A 125 -1.62 0.12 8.29
C SER A 125 -2.39 -1.20 8.25
N LYS A 126 -2.20 -1.95 7.16
CA LYS A 126 -2.90 -3.21 6.90
C LYS A 126 -1.96 -4.26 6.37
N LYS A 127 -2.28 -5.52 6.63
CA LYS A 127 -1.49 -6.66 6.20
C LYS A 127 -2.41 -7.72 5.59
N LEU A 128 -2.14 -8.11 4.35
CA LEU A 128 -2.83 -9.20 3.69
C LEU A 128 -2.06 -10.50 3.89
N VAL A 129 -2.70 -11.46 4.56
CA VAL A 129 -2.14 -12.79 4.84
C VAL A 129 -3.10 -13.85 4.33
N LYS A 130 -2.56 -14.86 3.65
CA LYS A 130 -3.33 -16.01 3.17
C LYS A 130 -2.82 -17.31 3.78
N ARG A 131 -3.74 -18.24 4.08
CA ARG A 131 -3.36 -19.62 4.36
C ARG A 131 -2.88 -20.28 3.08
N LYS A 132 -2.02 -21.29 3.24
CA LYS A 132 -1.45 -22.05 2.14
C LYS A 132 -2.50 -22.71 1.24
N GLU A 133 -3.65 -23.10 1.80
CA GLU A 133 -4.75 -23.69 1.00
C GLU A 133 -5.51 -22.67 0.14
N GLU A 134 -5.38 -21.38 0.44
CA GLU A 134 -6.11 -20.28 -0.24
C GLU A 134 -5.33 -19.71 -1.43
N ILE A 135 -4.10 -20.20 -1.68
CA ILE A 135 -3.24 -19.69 -2.74
C ILE A 135 -2.84 -20.79 -3.72
N ASP A 136 -2.70 -20.42 -4.98
CA ASP A 136 -2.01 -21.26 -5.95
C ASP A 136 -0.52 -21.31 -5.58
N GLN A 137 -0.08 -22.43 -5.03
CA GLN A 137 1.30 -22.62 -4.60
C GLN A 137 2.31 -22.56 -5.76
N SER A 138 1.87 -22.74 -7.01
CA SER A 138 2.74 -22.55 -8.18
C SER A 138 3.15 -21.08 -8.38
N LEU A 139 2.38 -20.15 -7.81
CA LEU A 139 2.63 -18.71 -7.84
C LEU A 139 3.48 -18.22 -6.67
N LEU A 140 3.87 -19.10 -5.73
CA LEU A 140 4.80 -18.71 -4.67
C LEU A 140 6.09 -18.15 -5.28
N PHE A 141 6.43 -16.94 -4.87
CA PHE A 141 7.64 -16.31 -5.38
C PHE A 141 8.89 -16.90 -4.73
N TYR A 142 8.78 -17.29 -3.45
CA TYR A 142 9.87 -17.79 -2.62
C TYR A 142 9.67 -19.27 -2.28
N PRO A 143 10.59 -20.17 -2.70
CA PRO A 143 10.50 -21.59 -2.36
C PRO A 143 10.46 -21.86 -0.86
N GLU A 144 11.14 -21.04 -0.04
CA GLU A 144 11.14 -21.17 1.42
C GLU A 144 9.75 -20.92 2.05
N ASP A 145 8.84 -20.25 1.35
CA ASP A 145 7.48 -20.01 1.84
C ASP A 145 6.56 -21.22 1.62
N ALA A 146 6.95 -22.21 0.80
CA ALA A 146 6.15 -23.41 0.56
C ALA A 146 5.94 -24.27 1.83
N GLY A 147 6.83 -24.14 2.82
CA GLY A 147 6.72 -24.83 4.10
C GLY A 147 5.87 -24.10 5.15
N LYS A 148 5.38 -22.88 4.86
CA LYS A 148 4.63 -22.07 5.83
C LYS A 148 3.13 -22.35 5.75
N GLU A 149 2.45 -22.33 6.90
CA GLU A 149 0.98 -22.42 6.95
C GLU A 149 0.31 -21.16 6.41
N THR A 150 0.94 -20.00 6.62
CA THR A 150 0.47 -18.72 6.11
C THR A 150 1.58 -17.97 5.41
N VAL A 151 1.19 -17.19 4.40
CA VAL A 151 2.09 -16.29 3.67
C VAL A 151 1.54 -14.88 3.70
N THR A 152 2.43 -13.91 3.94
CA THR A 152 2.10 -12.50 3.74
C THR A 152 2.16 -12.22 2.25
N ILE A 153 1.12 -11.59 1.70
CA ILE A 153 1.08 -11.20 0.29
C ILE A 153 1.60 -9.78 0.12
N LEU A 154 1.08 -8.87 0.95
CA LEU A 154 1.25 -7.42 0.87
C LEU A 154 1.12 -6.83 2.28
N GLU A 155 1.87 -5.77 2.57
CA GLU A 155 1.73 -4.98 3.78
C GLU A 155 1.80 -3.48 3.46
N ILE A 156 0.88 -2.70 4.02
CA ILE A 156 0.90 -1.24 3.99
C ILE A 156 1.36 -0.74 5.36
N LEU A 157 2.44 0.02 5.36
CA LEU A 157 3.07 0.58 6.54
C LEU A 157 2.72 2.07 6.67
N GLY A 158 1.79 2.34 7.58
CA GLY A 158 1.42 3.69 8.04
C GLY A 158 2.05 4.02 9.40
N ASP A 159 1.29 4.63 10.30
CA ASP A 159 1.71 4.97 11.66
C ASP A 159 2.20 3.75 12.46
N GLY A 160 3.20 3.98 13.33
CA GLY A 160 3.78 2.95 14.21
C GLY A 160 4.62 1.90 13.48
N ARG A 161 5.01 2.15 12.21
CA ARG A 161 5.80 1.22 11.39
C ARG A 161 7.10 1.87 10.92
N GLN A 162 8.02 1.02 10.46
CA GLN A 162 9.25 1.44 9.78
C GLN A 162 9.59 0.44 8.69
N PHE A 163 10.42 0.87 7.74
CA PHE A 163 11.05 -0.05 6.79
C PHE A 163 12.57 0.17 6.76
N VAL A 164 13.30 -0.93 6.54
CA VAL A 164 14.74 -0.87 6.31
C VAL A 164 14.99 -0.16 4.98
N ALA A 165 15.61 1.01 5.04
CA ALA A 165 15.82 1.86 3.88
C ALA A 165 17.23 1.68 3.29
N PRO A 166 17.42 1.93 1.99
CA PRO A 166 18.76 2.16 1.45
C PRO A 166 19.54 3.17 2.31
N PRO A 167 20.86 3.06 2.47
CA PRO A 167 21.76 2.12 1.81
C PRO A 167 22.02 0.87 2.66
N SER A 168 21.10 0.53 3.58
CA SER A 168 21.22 -0.62 4.48
C SER A 168 21.56 -1.92 3.76
N ILE A 169 22.09 -2.88 4.52
CA ILE A 169 22.48 -4.20 4.01
C ILE A 169 21.66 -5.28 4.72
N HIS A 170 21.07 -6.19 3.96
CA HIS A 170 20.36 -7.32 4.53
C HIS A 170 21.29 -8.17 5.41
N PRO A 171 20.94 -8.46 6.68
CA PRO A 171 21.84 -9.11 7.63
C PRO A 171 22.31 -10.50 7.16
N ASP A 172 21.40 -11.33 6.64
CA ASP A 172 21.72 -12.70 6.21
C ASP A 172 22.21 -12.76 4.75
N LYS A 173 21.42 -12.22 3.82
CA LYS A 173 21.72 -12.26 2.38
C LYS A 173 22.91 -11.38 1.97
N ARG A 174 23.34 -10.44 2.82
CA ARG A 174 24.40 -9.45 2.55
C ARG A 174 24.18 -8.60 1.29
N THR A 175 22.96 -8.57 0.78
CA THR A 175 22.53 -7.73 -0.34
C THR A 175 22.25 -6.32 0.15
N ARG A 176 22.76 -5.32 -0.55
CA ARG A 176 22.47 -3.91 -0.29
C ARG A 176 21.07 -3.57 -0.78
N TYR A 177 20.34 -2.77 0.00
CA TYR A 177 19.10 -2.15 -0.46
C TYR A 177 19.42 -0.88 -1.23
N GLU A 178 18.80 -0.73 -2.39
CA GLU A 178 18.97 0.39 -3.32
C GLU A 178 17.63 1.02 -3.70
N TRP A 179 17.66 2.33 -3.96
CA TRP A 179 16.56 3.04 -4.61
C TRP A 179 16.59 2.75 -6.11
N LEU A 180 15.43 2.40 -6.66
CA LEU A 180 15.22 2.17 -8.10
C LEU A 180 14.79 3.45 -8.82
N THR A 181 14.21 4.39 -8.07
CA THR A 181 13.88 5.74 -8.52
C THR A 181 14.80 6.76 -7.86
N PRO A 182 15.21 7.83 -8.55
CA PRO A 182 15.99 8.89 -7.90
C PRO A 182 15.17 9.58 -6.80
N LEU A 183 15.82 9.89 -5.68
CA LEU A 183 15.18 10.67 -4.61
C LEU A 183 15.02 12.14 -5.04
N PRO A 184 13.84 12.74 -4.84
CA PRO A 184 13.57 14.11 -5.26
C PRO A 184 14.24 15.14 -4.36
N ASN A 185 14.27 16.40 -4.78
CA ASN A 185 14.82 17.51 -3.98
C ASN A 185 13.81 18.12 -3.01
N SER A 186 12.53 17.85 -3.19
CA SER A 186 11.46 18.30 -2.30
C SER A 186 10.43 17.18 -2.09
N PRO A 187 9.83 17.06 -0.89
CA PRO A 187 8.74 16.13 -0.62
C PRO A 187 7.56 16.24 -1.58
N ASP A 188 7.26 17.45 -2.08
CA ASP A 188 6.11 17.69 -2.97
C ASP A 188 6.26 17.03 -4.35
N GLN A 189 7.45 16.53 -4.69
CA GLN A 189 7.69 15.78 -5.93
C GLN A 189 7.38 14.28 -5.77
N ILE A 190 7.08 13.82 -4.56
CA ILE A 190 6.67 12.45 -4.27
C ILE A 190 5.16 12.34 -4.52
N LEU A 191 4.73 11.27 -5.18
CA LEU A 191 3.31 10.96 -5.36
C LEU A 191 2.57 11.08 -4.04
N THR A 192 1.62 12.02 -3.98
CA THR A 192 0.82 12.30 -2.79
C THR A 192 -0.54 11.64 -2.91
N ILE A 193 -0.95 10.92 -1.86
CA ILE A 193 -2.23 10.23 -1.74
C ILE A 193 -3.09 10.98 -0.74
N ASN A 194 -4.23 11.49 -1.18
CA ASN A 194 -5.08 12.38 -0.39
C ASN A 194 -6.25 11.67 0.28
N SER A 195 -6.56 10.44 -0.11
CA SER A 195 -7.61 9.62 0.52
C SER A 195 -7.33 8.12 0.42
N ILE A 196 -8.07 7.32 1.18
CA ILE A 196 -7.97 5.85 1.13
C ILE A 196 -8.43 5.31 -0.24
N GLU A 197 -9.40 5.96 -0.88
CA GLU A 197 -9.86 5.62 -2.23
C GLU A 197 -8.77 5.86 -3.28
N GLU A 198 -7.99 6.93 -3.16
CA GLU A 198 -6.82 7.15 -4.04
C GLU A 198 -5.76 6.07 -3.84
N LEU A 199 -5.50 5.66 -2.59
CA LEU A 199 -4.59 4.55 -2.28
C LEU A 199 -5.08 3.23 -2.89
N TYR A 200 -6.36 2.92 -2.70
CA TYR A 200 -7.02 1.74 -3.23
C TYR A 200 -6.94 1.73 -4.76
N SER A 201 -7.28 2.85 -5.41
CA SER A 201 -7.21 2.99 -6.87
C SER A 201 -5.79 2.80 -7.40
N LEU A 202 -4.78 3.37 -6.72
CA LEU A 202 -3.38 3.17 -7.07
C LEU A 202 -2.98 1.69 -7.01
N LEU A 203 -3.40 0.98 -5.96
CA LEU A 203 -3.10 -0.44 -5.80
C LEU A 203 -3.84 -1.30 -6.82
N LEU A 204 -5.08 -0.95 -7.17
CA LEU A 204 -5.77 -1.58 -8.29
C LEU A 204 -4.95 -1.40 -9.57
N GLU A 205 -4.44 -0.21 -9.90
CA GLU A 205 -3.60 -0.05 -11.10
C GLU A 205 -2.31 -0.88 -11.06
N CYS A 206 -1.71 -1.05 -9.89
CA CYS A 206 -0.43 -1.76 -9.72
C CYS A 206 -0.56 -3.29 -9.63
N CYS A 207 -1.76 -3.84 -9.44
CA CYS A 207 -1.96 -5.27 -9.19
C CYS A 207 -2.88 -5.90 -10.21
N ALA A 208 -2.50 -7.05 -10.77
CA ALA A 208 -3.41 -7.80 -11.64
C ALA A 208 -4.54 -8.47 -10.83
N ASN A 209 -4.24 -8.99 -9.64
CA ASN A 209 -5.22 -9.64 -8.78
C ASN A 209 -6.00 -8.59 -7.96
N LYS A 210 -7.14 -8.13 -8.51
CA LYS A 210 -7.98 -7.11 -7.86
C LYS A 210 -8.69 -7.63 -6.62
N GLU A 211 -9.05 -8.91 -6.60
CA GLU A 211 -9.78 -9.53 -5.47
C GLU A 211 -8.99 -9.41 -4.16
N LEU A 212 -7.68 -9.66 -4.21
CA LEU A 212 -6.79 -9.51 -3.05
C LEU A 212 -6.66 -8.05 -2.59
N ILE A 213 -6.74 -7.09 -3.51
CA ILE A 213 -6.78 -5.67 -3.15
C ILE A 213 -8.12 -5.34 -2.50
N ASN A 214 -9.23 -5.87 -3.00
CA ASN A 214 -10.54 -5.63 -2.39
C ASN A 214 -10.62 -6.16 -0.96
N GLU A 215 -10.12 -7.37 -0.73
CA GLU A 215 -10.03 -7.96 0.60
C GLU A 215 -9.22 -7.11 1.58
N LEU A 216 -8.11 -6.50 1.13
CA LEU A 216 -7.28 -5.64 1.98
C LEU A 216 -8.05 -4.41 2.51
N PHE A 217 -9.00 -3.89 1.73
CA PHE A 217 -9.79 -2.69 2.07
C PHE A 217 -11.23 -2.99 2.48
N GLU A 218 -11.66 -4.26 2.49
CA GLU A 218 -13.05 -4.66 2.75
C GLU A 218 -13.58 -4.10 4.07
N ASP A 219 -12.82 -4.25 5.16
CA ASP A 219 -13.21 -3.75 6.47
C ASP A 219 -13.35 -2.23 6.47
N TYR A 220 -12.43 -1.52 5.80
CA TYR A 220 -12.46 -0.06 5.72
C TYR A 220 -13.73 0.44 5.04
N PHE A 221 -14.06 -0.11 3.86
CA PHE A 221 -15.24 0.32 3.12
C PHE A 221 -16.54 -0.08 3.81
N LYS A 222 -16.58 -1.22 4.49
CA LYS A 222 -17.71 -1.60 5.36
C LYS A 222 -17.91 -0.62 6.51
N GLU A 223 -16.83 -0.23 7.19
CA GLU A 223 -16.88 0.73 8.30
C GLU A 223 -17.31 2.12 7.83
N LYS A 224 -16.75 2.60 6.71
CA LYS A 224 -17.10 3.87 6.09
C LYS A 224 -18.58 3.92 5.68
N SER A 225 -19.05 2.90 4.98
CA SER A 225 -20.47 2.78 4.57
C SER A 225 -21.42 2.84 5.78
N ARG A 226 -21.09 2.18 6.89
CA ARG A 226 -21.88 2.25 8.13
C ARG A 226 -21.88 3.65 8.75
N ALA A 227 -20.74 4.33 8.74
CA ALA A 227 -20.63 5.69 9.26
C ALA A 227 -21.46 6.69 8.44
N ASP A 228 -21.44 6.56 7.12
CA ASP A 228 -22.14 7.48 6.20
C ASP A 228 -23.66 7.27 6.20
N THR A 229 -24.14 6.03 6.33
CA THR A 229 -25.57 5.70 6.28
C THR A 229 -26.27 5.81 7.64
N GLY A 230 -25.53 5.73 8.75
CA GLY A 230 -26.10 5.73 10.10
C GLY A 230 -26.96 4.49 10.42
N GLU A 231 -26.96 3.46 9.58
CA GLU A 231 -27.77 2.25 9.76
C GLU A 231 -26.97 1.10 10.41
N GLU A 232 -27.57 0.45 11.41
CA GLU A 232 -27.08 -0.84 11.92
C GLU A 232 -27.08 -1.86 10.77
N GLY A 233 -25.91 -2.42 10.44
CA GLY A 233 -25.57 -3.08 9.17
C GLY A 233 -26.48 -4.18 8.62
N LYS A 234 -27.52 -4.63 9.34
CA LYS A 234 -28.55 -5.51 8.76
C LYS A 234 -29.51 -4.78 7.82
N LYS A 235 -29.83 -3.50 8.07
CA LYS A 235 -30.75 -2.74 7.21
C LYS A 235 -30.11 -2.32 5.90
N ALA A 236 -28.83 -1.97 5.94
CA ALA A 236 -28.06 -1.63 4.75
C ALA A 236 -27.91 -2.82 3.79
N ASP A 237 -27.69 -4.05 4.31
CA ASP A 237 -27.54 -5.25 3.46
C ASP A 237 -28.84 -5.55 2.71
N ASP A 238 -29.98 -5.47 3.40
CA ASP A 238 -31.32 -5.63 2.81
C ASP A 238 -31.64 -4.55 1.76
N LEU A 239 -31.14 -3.32 1.98
CA LEU A 239 -31.28 -2.23 1.02
C LEU A 239 -30.40 -2.49 -0.21
N LEU A 240 -29.13 -2.85 -0.04
CA LEU A 240 -28.22 -3.14 -1.14
C LEU A 240 -28.75 -4.27 -2.01
N GLU A 241 -29.23 -5.37 -1.44
CA GLU A 241 -29.77 -6.48 -2.23
C GLU A 241 -30.98 -6.05 -3.06
N LYS A 242 -31.88 -5.24 -2.50
CA LYS A 242 -33.01 -4.66 -3.28
C LYS A 242 -32.54 -3.77 -4.41
N TRP A 243 -31.51 -2.97 -4.17
CA TRP A 243 -30.95 -2.06 -5.17
C TRP A 243 -30.21 -2.82 -6.26
N LEU A 244 -29.47 -3.86 -5.88
CA LEU A 244 -28.79 -4.77 -6.79
C LEU A 244 -29.81 -5.52 -7.65
N GLU A 245 -30.90 -6.02 -7.08
CA GLU A 245 -32.02 -6.62 -7.81
C GLU A 245 -32.63 -5.67 -8.86
N ILE A 246 -32.66 -4.36 -8.59
CA ILE A 246 -33.11 -3.36 -9.56
C ILE A 246 -32.06 -3.19 -10.66
N LEU A 247 -30.80 -2.92 -10.28
CA LEU A 247 -29.70 -2.69 -11.23
C LEU A 247 -29.49 -3.88 -12.16
N LEU A 248 -29.51 -5.12 -11.64
CA LEU A 248 -29.31 -6.33 -12.43
C LEU A 248 -30.36 -6.57 -13.52
N LYS A 249 -31.52 -5.89 -13.46
CA LYS A 249 -32.51 -5.93 -14.55
C LYS A 249 -32.05 -5.15 -15.78
N HIS A 250 -31.13 -4.21 -15.60
CA HIS A 250 -30.65 -3.30 -16.62
C HIS A 250 -29.21 -3.58 -17.06
N LEU A 251 -28.55 -4.53 -16.40
CA LEU A 251 -27.14 -4.83 -16.56
C LEU A 251 -26.92 -6.21 -17.15
N ASP A 252 -25.94 -6.32 -18.05
CA ASP A 252 -25.58 -7.59 -18.68
C ASP A 252 -24.56 -8.34 -17.82
N VAL A 253 -25.05 -9.28 -17.03
CA VAL A 253 -24.25 -10.03 -16.06
C VAL A 253 -23.34 -11.02 -16.78
N ALA A 254 -22.03 -10.85 -16.61
CA ALA A 254 -21.03 -11.74 -17.16
C ALA A 254 -20.88 -13.01 -16.30
N ASP A 255 -20.80 -12.83 -14.97
CA ASP A 255 -20.65 -13.93 -14.00
C ASP A 255 -21.04 -13.48 -12.59
N ASP A 256 -21.53 -14.41 -11.77
CA ASP A 256 -21.88 -14.19 -10.38
C ASP A 256 -21.04 -15.12 -9.48
N LYS A 257 -20.10 -14.53 -8.75
CA LYS A 257 -19.19 -15.25 -7.84
C LYS A 257 -19.74 -15.37 -6.42
N GLY A 258 -20.96 -14.92 -6.17
CA GLY A 258 -21.58 -14.87 -4.85
C GLY A 258 -21.14 -13.64 -4.06
N ASN A 259 -19.85 -13.44 -3.81
CA ASN A 259 -19.35 -12.25 -3.11
C ASN A 259 -19.34 -10.98 -4.00
N TYR A 260 -19.20 -11.13 -5.31
CA TYR A 260 -19.34 -10.05 -6.27
C TYR A 260 -19.98 -10.54 -7.57
N ILE A 261 -20.54 -9.60 -8.33
CA ILE A 261 -21.10 -9.81 -9.66
C ILE A 261 -20.22 -9.07 -10.66
N SER A 262 -19.75 -9.76 -11.68
CA SER A 262 -19.04 -9.15 -12.81
C SER A 262 -20.00 -8.88 -13.96
N ILE A 263 -19.85 -7.72 -14.59
CA ILE A 263 -20.86 -7.17 -15.49
C ILE A 263 -20.18 -6.60 -16.74
N HIS A 264 -20.76 -6.85 -17.91
CA HIS A 264 -20.31 -6.27 -19.18
C HIS A 264 -20.69 -4.78 -19.24
N CYS A 265 -19.83 -3.96 -19.87
CA CYS A 265 -20.11 -2.54 -20.05
C CYS A 265 -21.38 -2.33 -20.90
N PRO A 266 -22.37 -1.55 -20.44
CA PRO A 266 -23.53 -1.21 -21.26
C PRO A 266 -23.22 -0.14 -22.32
N PHE A 267 -22.04 0.51 -22.28
CA PHE A 267 -21.70 1.66 -23.10
C PHE A 267 -20.81 1.37 -24.31
N HIS A 268 -20.25 0.16 -24.43
CA HIS A 268 -19.53 -0.26 -25.63
C HIS A 268 -20.08 -1.58 -26.18
N PRO A 269 -19.87 -1.87 -27.47
CA PRO A 269 -20.31 -3.14 -28.05
C PRO A 269 -19.83 -4.31 -27.20
N PRO A 270 -20.65 -5.36 -27.02
CA PRO A 270 -20.33 -6.46 -26.14
C PRO A 270 -19.01 -7.11 -26.56
N ASP A 271 -18.08 -7.17 -25.61
CA ASP A 271 -16.91 -8.04 -25.70
C ASP A 271 -17.02 -9.11 -24.60
N GLU A 272 -16.24 -10.18 -24.72
CA GLU A 272 -16.29 -11.29 -23.73
C GLU A 272 -15.64 -10.91 -22.39
N LYS A 273 -15.34 -9.63 -22.14
CA LYS A 273 -14.64 -9.19 -20.95
C LYS A 273 -15.59 -8.42 -20.03
N PRO A 274 -15.72 -8.82 -18.76
CA PRO A 274 -16.42 -7.98 -17.79
C PRO A 274 -15.65 -6.67 -17.60
N SER A 275 -16.37 -5.56 -17.61
CA SER A 275 -15.79 -4.22 -17.53
C SER A 275 -16.01 -3.57 -16.17
N PHE A 276 -16.91 -4.09 -15.33
CA PHE A 276 -17.06 -3.64 -13.95
C PHE A 276 -17.55 -4.77 -13.04
N ALA A 277 -17.38 -4.59 -11.73
CA ALA A 277 -17.86 -5.53 -10.72
C ALA A 277 -18.60 -4.81 -9.58
N ILE A 278 -19.69 -5.39 -9.11
CA ILE A 278 -20.43 -4.93 -7.92
C ILE A 278 -20.19 -5.94 -6.79
N TYR A 279 -19.62 -5.47 -5.68
CA TYR A 279 -19.29 -6.27 -4.51
C TYR A 279 -20.41 -6.20 -3.48
N ARG A 280 -21.03 -7.35 -3.20
CA ARG A 280 -22.16 -7.44 -2.24
C ARG A 280 -21.72 -7.20 -0.80
N ASN A 281 -20.49 -7.55 -0.48
CA ASN A 281 -19.92 -7.46 0.86
C ASN A 281 -19.39 -6.06 1.20
N THR A 282 -18.97 -5.26 0.22
CA THR A 282 -18.34 -3.95 0.45
C THR A 282 -19.15 -2.76 -0.06
N TYR A 283 -20.30 -2.99 -0.71
CA TYR A 283 -21.11 -1.93 -1.33
C TYR A 283 -20.37 -1.14 -2.42
N LEU A 284 -19.31 -1.74 -3.00
CA LEU A 284 -18.50 -1.09 -4.02
C LEU A 284 -18.93 -1.52 -5.42
N ALA A 285 -18.99 -0.56 -6.33
CA ALA A 285 -18.95 -0.80 -7.76
C ALA A 285 -17.58 -0.37 -8.30
N VAL A 286 -16.87 -1.29 -8.94
CA VAL A 286 -15.51 -1.06 -9.47
C VAL A 286 -15.56 -1.12 -10.98
N ASP A 287 -15.17 -0.03 -11.62
CA ASP A 287 -14.98 0.05 -13.06
C ASP A 287 -13.54 -0.35 -13.44
N PHE A 288 -13.40 -1.31 -14.37
CA PHE A 288 -12.13 -1.81 -14.90
C PHE A 288 -11.72 -1.17 -16.23
N HIS A 289 -12.47 -0.22 -16.78
CA HIS A 289 -12.05 0.53 -17.96
C HIS A 289 -10.72 1.24 -17.68
N TYR A 290 -9.74 1.03 -18.55
CA TYR A 290 -8.46 1.73 -18.46
C TYR A 290 -8.66 3.21 -18.79
N ARG A 291 -8.91 3.98 -17.72
CA ARG A 291 -9.03 5.44 -17.56
C ARG A 291 -10.41 5.80 -17.03
N VAL A 292 -10.37 6.50 -15.89
CA VAL A 292 -11.45 7.17 -15.14
C VAL A 292 -11.98 6.35 -13.97
N ASN A 293 -11.42 6.62 -12.78
CA ASN A 293 -12.08 6.33 -11.52
C ASN A 293 -13.32 7.22 -11.42
N PHE A 294 -14.52 6.66 -11.48
CA PHE A 294 -15.72 7.38 -11.08
C PHE A 294 -15.94 7.15 -9.58
N ASN A 295 -15.56 8.13 -8.78
CA ASN A 295 -15.97 8.22 -7.39
C ASN A 295 -17.30 9.00 -7.35
N GLU A 296 -18.28 8.47 -6.61
CA GLU A 296 -19.59 9.05 -6.26
C GLU A 296 -20.63 9.29 -7.38
N ASN A 297 -20.24 9.66 -8.60
CA ASN A 297 -21.21 10.02 -9.65
C ASN A 297 -21.80 8.84 -10.46
N PHE A 298 -21.21 7.65 -10.45
CA PHE A 298 -21.74 6.55 -11.30
C PHE A 298 -22.99 5.92 -10.70
N ILE A 299 -23.02 5.75 -9.37
CA ILE A 299 -24.25 5.36 -8.67
C ILE A 299 -25.27 6.50 -8.80
N SER A 300 -24.90 7.77 -8.68
CA SER A 300 -25.86 8.86 -8.89
C SER A 300 -26.41 8.91 -10.33
N ILE A 301 -25.61 8.62 -11.36
CA ILE A 301 -26.07 8.60 -12.77
C ILE A 301 -26.97 7.39 -13.05
N LEU A 302 -26.60 6.19 -12.57
CA LEU A 302 -27.49 5.02 -12.65
C LEU A 302 -28.81 5.25 -11.92
N LEU A 303 -28.80 6.03 -10.84
CA LEU A 303 -30.00 6.39 -10.12
C LEU A 303 -30.80 7.50 -10.78
N ASP A 304 -30.16 8.56 -11.24
CA ASP A 304 -30.88 9.63 -11.94
C ASP A 304 -31.59 9.09 -13.20
N GLU A 305 -31.06 8.04 -13.85
CA GLU A 305 -31.76 7.33 -14.93
C GLU A 305 -32.81 6.30 -14.44
N CYS A 306 -32.64 5.70 -13.25
CA CYS A 306 -33.62 4.77 -12.68
C CYS A 306 -34.79 5.45 -11.94
N TRP A 307 -34.69 6.75 -11.62
CA TRP A 307 -35.76 7.51 -10.94
C TRP A 307 -36.82 8.10 -11.90
N GLU A 308 -36.70 7.87 -13.22
CA GLU A 308 -37.78 8.14 -14.19
C GLU A 308 -38.64 6.89 -14.53
N ILE A 309 -38.68 5.88 -13.65
CA ILE A 309 -39.62 4.73 -13.75
C ILE A 309 -40.56 4.67 -12.54
#